data_AF-A0A955HD98-F1
#
_entry.id   AF-A0A955HD98-F1
#
_cell.length_a   1.000
_cell.length_b   1.000
_cell.length_c   1.000
_cell.angle_alpha   90.00
_cell.angle_beta   90.00
_cell.angle_gamma   90.00
#
_symmetry.space_group_name_H-M   'P 1'
#
loop_
_entity.id
_entity.type
_entity.pdbx_description
1 polymer ?
#
loop_
_entity_poly.entity_id
_entity_poly.type
_entity_poly.pdbx_seq_one_letter_code
_entity_poly.pdbx_strand_id
1 'polypeptide(L)'
;MGIKARKDKKLFVLDTNVLMHDPTALFRFAEHDVFLPMVVLEELDRAKKGTSEVARNSRQVSRFLDELMQKRNGNSMDNGLPLSSCIEGNGHLSNDAPALDCGHLFFQTQLQPKNLPVQLTGNGNSPDNNILGTALALAEMAPDRKITLVSKDINLRIKAAVVGIHTEDYHNDQVLDDVNLLYSGQSALPTDFWETHSKEIDSWQEGGHTFYKASGPDTAEWYVGQCLYMAGDQPFEAIVRRKEGDGAIIELVNNYRSEKHAVWGINARNREQNFALNLLMDPEIDFVSLLGTAGTGKTLLALAAGLAQV
;
A
#
# COMPACT_ATOMS: atom_id res chain seq x y z
N MET A 1 5.47 -25.58 14.65
CA MET A 1 5.64 -25.25 13.22
C MET A 1 4.27 -25.29 12.54
N GLY A 2 3.55 -24.16 12.53
CA GLY A 2 2.14 -24.10 12.10
C GLY A 2 1.90 -24.38 10.61
N ILE A 3 2.96 -24.33 9.79
CA ILE A 3 2.91 -24.59 8.34
C ILE A 3 2.38 -26.01 8.02
N LYS A 4 2.55 -26.99 8.92
CA LYS A 4 2.12 -28.38 8.74
C LYS A 4 0.62 -28.65 8.95
N ALA A 5 -0.13 -27.73 9.55
CA ALA A 5 -1.41 -28.08 10.18
C ALA A 5 -2.64 -28.01 9.27
N ARG A 6 -2.57 -27.47 8.04
CA ARG A 6 -3.75 -27.20 7.20
C ARG A 6 -3.63 -27.82 5.81
N LYS A 7 -4.26 -28.98 5.62
CA LYS A 7 -4.13 -29.83 4.42
C LYS A 7 -4.90 -29.31 3.19
N ASP A 8 -5.93 -28.49 3.40
CA ASP A 8 -6.82 -28.04 2.32
C ASP A 8 -6.42 -26.70 1.69
N LYS A 9 -5.41 -25.99 2.22
CA LYS A 9 -4.98 -24.68 1.71
C LYS A 9 -3.63 -24.76 1.01
N LYS A 10 -3.52 -24.23 -0.21
CA LYS A 10 -2.23 -24.04 -0.90
C LYS A 10 -1.32 -23.11 -0.10
N LEU A 11 -0.01 -23.27 -0.26
CA LEU A 11 1.00 -22.34 0.27
C LEU A 11 1.68 -21.63 -0.90
N PHE A 12 1.49 -20.32 -0.99
CA PHE A 12 2.13 -19.50 -2.01
C PHE A 12 3.42 -18.90 -1.48
N VAL A 13 4.51 -19.10 -2.19
CA VAL A 13 5.77 -18.37 -1.95
C VAL A 13 5.80 -17.20 -2.92
N LEU A 14 5.83 -15.97 -2.41
CA LEU A 14 5.84 -14.78 -3.27
C LEU A 14 7.26 -14.34 -3.58
N ASP A 15 7.48 -13.98 -4.84
CA ASP A 15 8.66 -13.25 -5.31
C ASP A 15 8.53 -11.74 -5.00
N THR A 16 9.66 -11.08 -4.74
CA THR A 16 9.73 -9.65 -4.45
C THR A 16 9.19 -8.81 -5.60
N ASN A 17 9.46 -9.19 -6.85
CA ASN A 17 8.97 -8.46 -8.02
C ASN A 17 7.43 -8.39 -8.07
N VAL A 18 6.74 -9.42 -7.55
CA VAL A 18 5.27 -9.40 -7.47
C VAL A 18 4.82 -8.28 -6.54
N LEU A 19 5.41 -8.19 -5.34
CA LEU A 19 5.08 -7.18 -4.33
C LEU A 19 5.52 -5.76 -4.72
N MET A 20 6.67 -5.62 -5.38
CA MET A 20 7.18 -4.33 -5.86
C MET A 20 6.32 -3.74 -6.98
N HIS A 21 5.70 -4.58 -7.81
CA HIS A 21 4.78 -4.11 -8.84
C HIS A 21 3.33 -4.00 -8.36
N ASP A 22 2.94 -4.79 -7.37
CA ASP A 22 1.59 -4.81 -6.83
C ASP A 22 1.60 -5.09 -5.32
N PRO A 23 1.54 -4.05 -4.48
CA PRO A 23 1.52 -4.19 -3.03
C PRO A 23 0.36 -5.04 -2.52
N THR A 24 -0.70 -5.12 -3.30
CA THR A 24 -1.96 -5.77 -2.95
C THR A 24 -1.91 -7.27 -3.13
N ALA A 25 -0.90 -7.77 -3.85
CA ALA A 25 -0.71 -9.19 -4.09
C ALA A 25 -0.71 -10.02 -2.80
N LEU A 26 -0.29 -9.43 -1.67
CA LEU A 26 -0.32 -10.06 -0.35
C LEU A 26 -1.73 -10.54 0.06
N PHE A 27 -2.77 -9.81 -0.35
CA PHE A 27 -4.16 -10.04 0.05
C PHE A 27 -4.98 -10.78 -1.01
N ARG A 28 -4.49 -10.89 -2.24
CA ARG A 28 -5.23 -11.58 -3.32
C ARG A 28 -5.33 -13.08 -3.13
N PHE A 29 -4.43 -13.64 -2.32
CA PHE A 29 -4.45 -15.04 -1.94
C PHE A 29 -5.23 -15.25 -0.63
N ALA A 30 -6.20 -14.40 -0.29
CA ALA A 30 -6.88 -14.40 1.01
C ALA A 30 -7.47 -15.75 1.43
N GLU A 31 -7.80 -16.67 0.52
CA GLU A 31 -8.29 -18.02 0.84
C GLU A 31 -7.16 -19.01 1.20
N HIS A 32 -5.90 -18.65 0.93
CA HIS A 32 -4.73 -19.52 0.95
C HIS A 32 -3.60 -18.93 1.80
N ASP A 33 -2.66 -19.76 2.24
CA ASP A 33 -1.55 -19.24 3.04
C ASP A 33 -0.46 -18.67 2.13
N VAL A 34 0.17 -17.60 2.60
CA VAL A 34 1.26 -16.90 1.92
C VAL A 34 2.52 -17.06 2.75
N PHE A 35 3.65 -17.31 2.11
CA PHE A 35 4.96 -17.41 2.72
C PHE A 35 5.89 -16.37 2.10
N LEU A 36 6.53 -15.55 2.95
CA LEU A 36 7.52 -14.57 2.56
C LEU A 36 8.93 -15.02 2.98
N PRO A 37 9.81 -15.34 2.02
CA PRO A 37 11.23 -15.52 2.28
C PRO A 37 11.87 -14.25 2.86
N MET A 38 12.90 -14.39 3.71
CA MET A 38 13.57 -13.21 4.30
C MET A 38 14.23 -12.32 3.26
N VAL A 39 14.77 -12.92 2.19
CA VAL A 39 15.38 -12.17 1.09
C VAL A 39 14.41 -11.21 0.42
N VAL A 40 13.11 -11.53 0.39
CA VAL A 40 12.07 -10.66 -0.14
C VAL A 40 11.93 -9.39 0.70
N LEU A 41 11.99 -9.52 2.03
CA LEU A 41 11.95 -8.37 2.94
C LEU A 41 13.19 -7.49 2.79
N GLU A 42 14.37 -8.09 2.62
CA GLU A 42 15.62 -7.35 2.39
C GLU A 42 15.59 -6.55 1.08
N GLU A 43 15.05 -7.15 0.03
CA GLU A 43 14.91 -6.49 -1.27
C GLU A 43 13.85 -5.39 -1.25
N LEU A 44 12.72 -5.60 -0.58
CA LEU A 44 11.72 -4.55 -0.35
C LEU A 44 12.34 -3.36 0.38
N ASP A 45 13.17 -3.60 1.41
CA ASP A 45 13.82 -2.52 2.15
C ASP A 45 14.82 -1.73 1.29
N ARG A 46 15.61 -2.43 0.47
CA ARG A 46 16.51 -1.78 -0.50
C ARG A 46 15.75 -0.96 -1.53
N ALA A 47 14.60 -1.44 -1.97
CA ALA A 47 13.77 -0.80 -2.98
C ALA A 47 13.02 0.45 -2.50
N LYS A 48 12.93 0.71 -1.18
CA LYS A 48 12.29 1.93 -0.62
C LYS A 48 12.96 3.25 -1.01
N LYS A 49 14.18 3.23 -1.56
CA LYS A 49 14.96 4.43 -1.88
C LYS A 49 14.51 5.05 -3.20
N GLY A 50 14.35 6.37 -3.21
CA GLY A 50 13.97 7.15 -4.40
C GLY A 50 12.49 7.47 -4.52
N THR A 51 12.07 7.97 -5.67
CA THR A 51 10.69 8.45 -5.93
C THR A 51 9.96 7.60 -6.97
N SER A 52 10.52 6.47 -7.38
CA SER A 52 9.91 5.59 -8.37
C SER A 52 8.64 4.92 -7.84
N GLU A 53 7.79 4.46 -8.76
CA GLU A 53 6.61 3.66 -8.42
C GLU A 53 6.98 2.40 -7.63
N VAL A 54 8.07 1.73 -8.01
CA VAL A 54 8.64 0.59 -7.28
C VAL A 54 8.99 0.95 -5.84
N ALA A 55 9.60 2.13 -5.61
CA ALA A 55 9.91 2.60 -4.26
C ALA A 55 8.66 2.93 -3.45
N ARG A 56 7.65 3.54 -4.09
CA ARG A 56 6.34 3.79 -3.47
C ARG A 56 5.65 2.49 -3.07
N ASN A 57 5.59 1.53 -3.98
CA ASN A 57 4.97 0.23 -3.76
C ASN A 57 5.68 -0.55 -2.65
N SER A 58 7.01 -0.52 -2.61
CA SER A 58 7.80 -1.18 -1.55
C SER A 58 7.53 -0.59 -0.16
N ARG A 59 7.32 0.74 -0.07
CA ARG A 59 6.86 1.39 1.18
C ARG A 59 5.45 0.95 1.57
N GLN A 60 4.54 0.87 0.59
CA GLN A 60 3.17 0.44 0.84
C GLN A 60 3.10 -1.01 1.35
N VAL A 61 3.87 -1.93 0.75
CA VAL A 61 4.00 -3.31 1.25
C VAL A 61 4.50 -3.31 2.70
N SER A 62 5.48 -2.48 3.02
CA SER A 62 6.03 -2.41 4.38
C SER A 62 4.98 -1.94 5.39
N ARG A 63 4.18 -0.92 5.04
CA ARG A 63 3.05 -0.47 5.86
C ARG A 63 2.03 -1.58 6.09
N PHE A 64 1.66 -2.32 5.04
CA PHE A 64 0.75 -3.47 5.18
C PHE A 64 1.31 -4.54 6.11
N LEU A 65 2.62 -4.85 6.02
CA LEU A 65 3.26 -5.80 6.92
C LEU A 65 3.29 -5.29 8.37
N ASP A 66 3.57 -4.01 8.58
CA ASP A 66 3.58 -3.37 9.90
C ASP A 66 2.17 -3.38 10.53
N GLU A 67 1.12 -3.09 9.77
CA GLU A 67 -0.26 -3.17 10.24
C GLU A 67 -0.67 -4.61 10.60
N LEU A 68 -0.33 -5.60 9.76
CA LEU A 68 -0.56 -7.02 10.07
C LEU A 68 0.17 -7.45 11.35
N MET A 69 1.37 -6.92 11.58
CA MET A 69 2.16 -7.17 12.78
C MET A 69 1.56 -6.53 14.04
N GLN A 70 0.99 -5.33 13.93
CA GLN A 70 0.33 -4.63 15.05
C GLN A 70 -0.97 -5.33 15.50
N LYS A 71 -1.70 -5.96 14.58
CA LYS A 71 -2.93 -6.73 14.88
C LYS A 71 -2.67 -8.05 15.63
N ARG A 72 -1.41 -8.36 15.96
CA ARG A 72 -1.01 -9.58 16.64
C ARG A 72 -1.34 -9.54 18.14
N ASN A 73 -2.45 -10.18 18.52
CA ASN A 73 -2.79 -10.46 19.92
C ASN A 73 -1.94 -11.61 20.52
N GLY A 74 -0.62 -11.45 20.62
CA GLY A 74 0.25 -12.38 21.38
C GLY A 74 0.47 -13.79 20.81
N ASN A 75 -0.13 -14.16 19.68
CA ASN A 75 0.10 -15.47 19.05
C ASN A 75 1.56 -15.64 18.58
N SER A 76 2.18 -16.80 18.79
CA SER A 76 3.53 -17.08 18.30
C SER A 76 3.64 -16.93 16.78
N MET A 77 4.73 -16.33 16.28
CA MET A 77 5.04 -16.14 14.84
C MET A 77 4.88 -17.44 14.03
N ASP A 78 5.07 -18.58 14.68
CA ASP A 78 4.94 -19.92 14.11
C ASP A 78 3.54 -20.28 13.61
N ASN A 79 2.50 -19.57 14.04
CA ASN A 79 1.11 -19.80 13.63
C ASN A 79 0.68 -18.95 12.42
N GLY A 80 1.54 -18.03 11.96
CA GLY A 80 1.25 -17.11 10.86
C GLY A 80 0.32 -15.95 11.27
N LEU A 81 0.39 -14.84 10.55
CA LEU A 81 -0.51 -13.69 10.71
C LEU A 81 -1.77 -13.90 9.88
N PRO A 82 -2.98 -13.78 10.43
CA PRO A 82 -4.20 -13.94 9.65
C PRO A 82 -4.28 -12.86 8.56
N LEU A 83 -4.55 -13.27 7.31
CA LEU A 83 -4.81 -12.35 6.19
C LEU A 83 -6.27 -11.85 6.19
N SER A 84 -6.98 -11.95 7.31
CA SER A 84 -8.42 -11.65 7.46
C SER A 84 -8.77 -10.17 7.47
N SER A 85 -7.98 -9.35 6.79
CA SER A 85 -8.17 -7.91 6.77
C SER A 85 -8.40 -7.44 5.34
N CYS A 86 -9.61 -6.97 5.08
CA CYS A 86 -9.92 -6.20 3.88
C CYS A 86 -9.33 -4.81 4.04
N ILE A 87 -8.73 -4.24 3.00
CA ILE A 87 -8.20 -2.88 3.06
C ILE A 87 -9.36 -1.89 2.90
N GLU A 88 -9.58 -1.05 3.91
CA GLU A 88 -10.46 0.11 3.83
C GLU A 88 -9.92 1.11 2.81
N GLY A 89 -10.81 1.92 2.22
CA GLY A 89 -10.51 2.91 1.17
C GLY A 89 -9.43 3.96 1.46
N ASN A 90 -8.82 3.92 2.64
CA ASN A 90 -7.70 4.76 3.06
C ASN A 90 -6.34 4.02 3.06
N GLY A 91 -6.28 2.76 2.61
CA GLY A 91 -5.05 1.96 2.65
C GLY A 91 -4.75 1.34 4.01
N HIS A 92 -5.73 1.30 4.91
CA HIS A 92 -5.65 0.66 6.22
C HIS A 92 -6.44 -0.64 6.26
N LEU A 93 -5.97 -1.64 6.98
CA LEU A 93 -6.67 -2.91 7.16
C LEU A 93 -7.92 -2.76 8.08
N SER A 94 -9.12 -3.07 7.58
CA SER A 94 -10.37 -3.15 8.37
C SER A 94 -10.35 -4.31 9.38
N ASN A 95 -11.19 -4.20 10.41
CA ASN A 95 -11.38 -5.23 11.46
C ASN A 95 -12.67 -6.06 11.29
N ASP A 96 -13.48 -5.79 10.26
CA ASP A 96 -14.88 -6.25 10.20
C ASP A 96 -15.13 -7.49 9.31
N ALA A 97 -14.08 -8.15 8.79
CA ALA A 97 -14.26 -9.40 8.06
C ALA A 97 -14.38 -10.60 9.02
N PRO A 98 -15.41 -11.46 8.91
CA PRO A 98 -15.50 -12.67 9.72
C PRO A 98 -14.29 -13.57 9.45
N ALA A 99 -13.49 -13.83 10.48
CA ALA A 99 -12.21 -14.56 10.45
C ALA A 99 -12.30 -16.04 10.03
N LEU A 100 -13.41 -16.49 9.45
CA LEU A 100 -13.77 -17.90 9.36
C LEU A 100 -13.19 -18.65 8.15
N ASP A 101 -12.57 -17.98 7.16
CA ASP A 101 -11.87 -18.72 6.09
C ASP A 101 -10.64 -18.05 5.45
N CYS A 102 -10.02 -17.08 6.12
CA CYS A 102 -8.84 -16.43 5.56
C CYS A 102 -7.55 -17.25 5.80
N GLY A 103 -6.66 -17.25 4.83
CA GLY A 103 -5.32 -17.80 4.90
C GLY A 103 -4.40 -16.98 5.81
N HIS A 104 -3.18 -17.45 6.00
CA HIS A 104 -2.23 -16.83 6.93
C HIS A 104 -0.91 -16.50 6.23
N LEU A 105 -0.31 -15.39 6.63
CA LEU A 105 1.01 -14.94 6.23
C LEU A 105 2.08 -15.52 7.15
N PHE A 106 3.03 -16.25 6.59
CA PHE A 106 4.18 -16.82 7.27
C PHE A 106 5.46 -16.13 6.82
N PHE A 107 6.38 -15.94 7.75
CA PHE A 107 7.73 -15.46 7.47
C PHE A 107 8.73 -16.59 7.66
N GLN A 108 9.83 -16.53 6.92
CA GLN A 108 10.96 -17.42 7.15
C GLN A 108 11.64 -17.08 8.49
N THR A 109 11.30 -17.83 9.55
CA THR A 109 11.88 -17.65 10.89
C THR A 109 13.04 -18.60 11.17
N GLN A 110 13.01 -19.81 10.61
CA GLN A 110 14.06 -20.81 10.73
C GLN A 110 14.10 -21.66 9.47
N LEU A 111 15.16 -21.55 8.67
CA LEU A 111 15.51 -22.47 7.58
C LEU A 111 16.79 -22.00 6.89
N GLN A 112 17.78 -22.88 6.78
CA GLN A 112 18.90 -22.71 5.85
C GLN A 112 18.37 -23.00 4.44
N PRO A 113 18.55 -22.10 3.45
CA PRO A 113 18.18 -22.38 2.08
C PRO A 113 18.93 -23.64 1.60
N LYS A 114 18.21 -24.58 0.99
CA LYS A 114 18.85 -25.78 0.44
C LYS A 114 19.72 -25.36 -0.75
N ASN A 115 20.92 -25.93 -0.84
CA ASN A 115 21.78 -25.71 -2.00
C ASN A 115 21.07 -26.24 -3.25
N LEU A 116 20.77 -25.33 -4.17
CA LEU A 116 20.28 -25.70 -5.49
C LEU A 116 21.39 -26.46 -6.26
N PRO A 117 21.03 -27.30 -7.25
CA PRO A 117 22.00 -27.88 -8.17
C PRO A 117 22.91 -26.80 -8.75
N VAL A 118 24.23 -27.04 -8.75
CA VAL A 118 25.26 -26.08 -9.21
C VAL A 118 24.98 -25.57 -10.63
N GLN A 119 24.32 -26.39 -11.47
CA GLN A 119 23.93 -26.06 -12.83
C GLN A 119 22.88 -24.94 -12.91
N LEU A 120 22.13 -24.69 -11.84
CA LEU A 120 21.08 -23.67 -11.75
C LEU A 120 21.54 -22.41 -11.01
N THR A 121 22.56 -22.52 -10.14
CA THR A 121 23.01 -21.40 -9.30
C THR A 121 23.97 -20.46 -10.02
N GLY A 122 24.62 -20.89 -11.10
CA GLY A 122 25.73 -20.14 -11.70
C GLY A 122 26.84 -19.85 -10.68
N ASN A 123 27.66 -18.81 -10.93
CA ASN A 123 28.78 -18.40 -10.07
C ASN A 123 28.37 -17.54 -8.86
N GLY A 124 27.17 -17.68 -8.29
CA GLY A 124 26.80 -16.85 -7.14
C GLY A 124 25.49 -17.15 -6.42
N ASN A 125 25.38 -16.65 -5.20
CA ASN A 125 24.16 -16.68 -4.40
C ASN A 125 23.25 -15.50 -4.79
N SER A 126 22.36 -15.70 -5.77
CA SER A 126 21.38 -14.69 -6.16
C SER A 126 20.14 -14.70 -5.25
N PRO A 127 19.39 -13.59 -5.13
CA PRO A 127 18.10 -13.55 -4.44
C PRO A 127 17.12 -14.62 -4.95
N ASP A 128 17.01 -14.79 -6.26
CA ASP A 128 16.28 -15.88 -6.93
C ASP A 128 16.61 -17.25 -6.34
N ASN A 129 17.91 -17.56 -6.20
CA ASN A 129 18.35 -18.86 -5.69
C ASN A 129 17.93 -19.07 -4.23
N ASN A 130 17.87 -18.02 -3.42
CA ASN A 130 17.38 -18.10 -2.05
C ASN A 130 15.87 -18.34 -2.01
N ILE A 131 15.10 -17.64 -2.84
CA ILE A 131 13.65 -17.85 -2.96
C ILE A 131 13.36 -19.30 -3.37
N LEU A 132 14.06 -19.81 -4.39
CA LEU A 132 13.94 -21.20 -4.84
C LEU A 132 14.36 -22.21 -3.76
N GLY A 133 15.46 -21.96 -3.06
CA GLY A 133 15.97 -22.83 -2.00
C GLY A 133 15.01 -22.92 -0.83
N THR A 134 14.36 -21.80 -0.50
CA THR A 134 13.31 -21.74 0.53
C THR A 134 12.05 -22.50 0.07
N ALA A 135 11.58 -22.28 -1.15
CA ALA A 135 10.41 -23.00 -1.68
C ALA A 135 10.64 -24.53 -1.75
N LEU A 136 11.85 -24.97 -2.12
CA LEU A 136 12.22 -26.38 -2.13
C LEU A 136 12.23 -26.98 -0.72
N ALA A 137 12.82 -26.27 0.24
CA ALA A 137 12.89 -26.73 1.62
C ALA A 137 11.50 -26.83 2.26
N LEU A 138 10.60 -25.89 1.95
CA LEU A 138 9.21 -25.98 2.37
C LEU A 138 8.51 -27.21 1.77
N ALA A 139 8.80 -27.57 0.52
CA ALA A 139 8.16 -28.70 -0.16
C ALA A 139 8.54 -30.03 0.48
N GLU A 140 9.79 -30.15 0.96
CA GLU A 140 10.25 -31.32 1.73
C GLU A 140 9.68 -31.37 3.14
N MET A 141 9.50 -30.21 3.79
CA MET A 141 8.96 -30.13 5.16
C MET A 141 7.46 -30.35 5.23
N ALA A 142 6.72 -30.04 4.16
CA ALA A 142 5.27 -30.17 4.08
C ALA A 142 4.86 -30.93 2.80
N PRO A 143 5.20 -32.24 2.68
CA PRO A 143 4.91 -33.02 1.47
C PRO A 143 3.41 -33.19 1.21
N ASP A 144 2.59 -33.10 2.25
CA ASP A 144 1.13 -33.14 2.19
C ASP A 144 0.50 -31.85 1.65
N ARG A 145 1.30 -30.83 1.32
CA ARG A 145 0.82 -29.48 1.02
C ARG A 145 1.30 -29.01 -0.35
N LYS A 146 0.39 -28.45 -1.16
CA LYS A 146 0.76 -27.91 -2.48
C LYS A 146 1.48 -26.56 -2.32
N ILE A 147 2.77 -26.54 -2.61
CA ILE A 147 3.60 -25.34 -2.63
C ILE A 147 3.69 -24.79 -4.04
N THR A 148 3.44 -23.49 -4.17
CA THR A 148 3.42 -22.80 -5.46
C THR A 148 4.24 -21.52 -5.36
N LEU A 149 5.23 -21.36 -6.23
CA LEU A 149 5.97 -20.11 -6.36
C LEU A 149 5.22 -19.17 -7.31
N VAL A 150 4.94 -17.96 -6.84
CA VAL A 150 4.28 -16.92 -7.63
C VAL A 150 5.33 -15.88 -8.02
N SER A 151 5.53 -15.68 -9.32
CA SER A 151 6.51 -14.71 -9.84
C SER A 151 6.08 -14.13 -11.18
N LYS A 152 6.49 -12.89 -11.45
CA LYS A 152 6.40 -12.23 -12.76
C LYS A 152 7.61 -12.52 -13.67
N ASP A 153 8.72 -13.01 -13.11
CA ASP A 153 9.94 -13.30 -13.88
C ASP A 153 9.87 -14.71 -14.51
N ILE A 154 9.87 -14.75 -15.84
CA ILE A 154 9.90 -15.99 -16.61
C ILE A 154 11.12 -16.86 -16.29
N ASN A 155 12.28 -16.25 -16.04
CA ASN A 155 13.52 -16.97 -15.74
C ASN A 155 13.42 -17.68 -14.39
N LEU A 156 12.88 -16.99 -13.37
CA LEU A 156 12.66 -17.57 -12.06
C LEU A 156 11.68 -18.74 -12.13
N ARG A 157 10.59 -18.60 -12.91
CA ARG A 157 9.62 -19.69 -13.10
C ARG A 157 10.21 -20.90 -13.84
N ILE A 158 11.03 -20.68 -14.86
CA ILE A 158 11.73 -21.77 -15.56
C ILE A 158 12.66 -22.51 -14.58
N LYS A 159 13.48 -21.78 -13.80
CA LYS A 159 14.38 -22.39 -12.81
C LYS A 159 13.60 -23.22 -11.77
N ALA A 160 12.49 -22.70 -11.26
CA ALA A 160 11.60 -23.40 -10.33
C ALA A 160 11.01 -24.68 -10.94
N ALA A 161 10.53 -24.62 -12.18
CA ALA A 161 10.00 -25.80 -12.87
C ALA A 161 11.07 -26.89 -13.04
N VAL A 162 12.33 -26.51 -13.34
CA VAL A 162 13.44 -27.46 -13.45
C VAL A 162 13.75 -28.16 -12.11
N VAL A 163 13.60 -27.49 -10.97
CA VAL A 163 13.78 -28.10 -9.64
C VAL A 163 12.52 -28.79 -9.10
N GLY A 164 11.47 -28.92 -9.91
CA GLY A 164 10.24 -29.61 -9.53
C GLY A 164 9.30 -28.81 -8.62
N ILE A 165 9.48 -27.48 -8.53
CA ILE A 165 8.58 -26.59 -7.81
C ILE A 165 7.49 -26.10 -8.76
N HIS A 166 6.22 -26.22 -8.36
CA HIS A 166 5.12 -25.67 -9.13
C HIS A 166 5.18 -24.14 -9.14
N THR A 167 4.95 -23.53 -10.30
CA THR A 167 4.97 -22.08 -10.46
C THR A 167 3.69 -21.58 -11.08
N GLU A 168 3.27 -20.39 -10.67
CA GLU A 168 2.16 -19.65 -11.27
C GLU A 168 2.65 -18.27 -11.68
N ASP A 169 2.22 -17.81 -12.85
CA ASP A 169 2.47 -16.45 -13.31
C ASP A 169 1.54 -15.49 -12.59
N TYR A 170 2.09 -14.41 -12.04
CA TYR A 170 1.26 -13.34 -11.50
C TYR A 170 0.73 -12.45 -12.62
N HIS A 171 -0.45 -12.80 -13.14
CA HIS A 171 -1.23 -11.92 -14.00
C HIS A 171 -2.24 -11.13 -13.18
N ASN A 172 -2.14 -9.80 -13.27
CA ASN A 172 -3.13 -8.89 -12.70
C ASN A 172 -4.20 -8.54 -13.75
N ASP A 173 -4.84 -9.55 -14.34
CA ASP A 173 -5.91 -9.36 -15.33
C ASP A 173 -7.29 -9.20 -14.68
N GLN A 174 -7.38 -9.35 -13.35
CA GLN A 174 -8.51 -8.81 -12.59
C GLN A 174 -8.30 -7.31 -12.43
N VAL A 175 -9.14 -6.54 -13.12
CA VAL A 175 -9.46 -5.16 -12.74
C VAL A 175 -9.52 -5.12 -11.21
N LEU A 176 -8.71 -4.23 -10.61
CA LEU A 176 -8.63 -4.00 -9.17
C LEU A 176 -10.02 -4.14 -8.52
N ASP A 177 -10.33 -5.29 -7.92
CA ASP A 177 -11.63 -5.49 -7.28
C ASP A 177 -11.78 -4.56 -6.06
N ASP A 178 -10.64 -4.13 -5.49
CA ASP A 178 -10.58 -3.12 -4.45
C ASP A 178 -9.71 -1.93 -4.87
N VAL A 179 -10.31 -0.93 -5.53
CA VAL A 179 -9.72 0.41 -5.77
C VAL A 179 -9.18 1.04 -4.45
N ASN A 180 -9.71 0.59 -3.31
CA ASN A 180 -9.30 0.93 -1.95
C ASN A 180 -7.85 0.58 -1.60
N LEU A 181 -7.23 -0.31 -2.37
CA LEU A 181 -5.86 -0.78 -2.14
C LEU A 181 -4.80 0.18 -2.68
N LEU A 182 -5.19 1.07 -3.59
CA LEU A 182 -4.29 2.08 -4.15
C LEU A 182 -4.09 3.21 -3.14
N TYR A 183 -2.97 3.91 -3.27
CA TYR A 183 -2.74 5.13 -2.50
C TYR A 183 -3.91 6.10 -2.70
N SER A 184 -4.62 6.41 -1.62
CA SER A 184 -5.87 7.17 -1.63
C SER A 184 -5.66 8.66 -1.97
N GLY A 185 -4.43 9.16 -1.85
CA GLY A 185 -4.12 10.58 -1.97
C GLY A 185 -4.51 11.41 -0.75
N GLN A 186 -5.10 10.80 0.28
CA GLN A 186 -5.53 11.47 1.50
C GLN A 186 -5.04 10.77 2.77
N SER A 187 -4.83 11.52 3.86
CA SER A 187 -4.54 10.99 5.19
C SER A 187 -5.39 11.67 6.25
N ALA A 188 -5.85 10.87 7.21
CA ALA A 188 -6.42 11.39 8.44
C ALA A 188 -5.30 11.97 9.33
N LEU A 189 -5.59 13.09 9.99
CA LEU A 189 -4.79 13.64 11.06
C LEU A 189 -5.34 13.16 12.40
N PRO A 190 -4.46 12.93 13.41
CA PRO A 190 -4.88 12.63 14.77
C PRO A 190 -5.78 13.73 15.36
N THR A 191 -6.70 13.38 16.26
CA THR A 191 -7.58 14.37 16.91
C THR A 191 -6.83 15.36 17.80
N ASP A 192 -5.68 14.94 18.32
CA ASP A 192 -4.73 15.73 19.11
C ASP A 192 -3.66 16.41 18.23
N PHE A 193 -3.82 16.44 16.91
CA PHE A 193 -2.87 17.05 15.98
C PHE A 193 -2.52 18.49 16.38
N TRP A 194 -3.54 19.31 16.67
CA TRP A 194 -3.30 20.69 17.11
C TRP A 194 -2.68 20.75 18.49
N GLU A 195 -3.00 19.85 19.41
CA GLU A 195 -2.41 19.87 20.76
C GLU A 195 -0.93 19.51 20.74
N THR A 196 -0.58 18.48 19.96
CA THR A 196 0.79 17.99 19.77
C THR A 196 1.67 18.95 18.99
N HIS A 197 1.09 19.71 18.04
CA HIS A 197 1.84 20.62 17.16
C HIS A 197 1.65 22.11 17.51
N SER A 198 0.76 22.47 18.46
CA SER A 198 0.39 23.86 18.81
C SER A 198 1.54 24.78 19.18
N LYS A 199 2.66 24.24 19.69
CA LYS A 199 3.81 25.06 20.13
C LYS A 199 4.70 25.53 18.99
N GLU A 200 4.59 24.94 17.80
CA GLU A 200 5.48 25.21 16.65
C GLU A 200 4.73 25.49 15.34
N ILE A 201 3.40 25.65 15.38
CA ILE A 201 2.64 25.97 14.17
C ILE A 201 2.70 27.47 13.88
N ASP A 202 3.49 27.82 12.88
CA ASP A 202 3.42 29.13 12.23
C ASP A 202 2.25 29.13 11.24
N SER A 203 1.35 30.10 11.36
CA SER A 203 0.27 30.31 10.40
C SER A 203 0.39 31.68 9.74
N TRP A 204 0.22 31.75 8.42
CA TRP A 204 0.20 33.02 7.69
C TRP A 204 -0.82 32.99 6.56
N GLN A 205 -1.13 34.17 6.04
CA GLN A 205 -1.96 34.32 4.85
C GLN A 205 -1.15 34.92 3.72
N GLU A 206 -1.24 34.31 2.53
CA GLU A 206 -0.57 34.75 1.33
C GLU A 206 -1.50 34.52 0.13
N GLY A 207 -1.71 35.54 -0.71
CA GLY A 207 -2.57 35.43 -1.88
C GLY A 207 -4.05 35.14 -1.59
N GLY A 208 -4.53 35.32 -0.36
CA GLY A 208 -5.90 34.94 0.05
C GLY A 208 -6.01 33.49 0.52
N HIS A 209 -4.90 32.74 0.52
CA HIS A 209 -4.80 31.38 1.02
C HIS A 209 -4.23 31.40 2.44
N THR A 210 -4.62 30.41 3.25
CA THR A 210 -4.11 30.25 4.62
C THR A 210 -3.15 29.07 4.66
N PHE A 211 -1.94 29.32 5.11
CA PHE A 211 -0.87 28.32 5.23
C PHE A 211 -0.54 28.06 6.69
N TYR A 212 -0.14 26.83 6.96
CA TYR A 212 0.39 26.39 8.23
C TYR A 212 1.71 25.67 8.01
N LYS A 213 2.69 25.95 8.87
CA LYS A 213 3.89 25.14 8.98
C LYS A 213 3.69 24.12 10.09
N ALA A 214 3.71 22.85 9.74
CA ALA A 214 3.68 21.75 10.70
C ALA A 214 5.07 21.13 10.80
N SER A 215 5.54 20.87 12.01
CA SER A 215 6.81 20.20 12.31
C SER A 215 6.53 19.01 13.22
N GLY A 216 7.10 17.84 12.91
CA GLY A 216 6.86 16.65 13.72
C GLY A 216 7.06 15.33 12.98
N PRO A 217 7.07 14.20 13.71
CA PRO A 217 7.31 12.88 13.14
C PRO A 217 6.26 12.49 12.08
N ASP A 218 5.01 12.93 12.23
CA ASP A 218 3.93 12.63 11.28
C ASP A 218 4.18 13.23 9.90
N THR A 219 4.82 14.40 9.85
CA THR A 219 5.16 15.08 8.58
C THR A 219 6.21 14.32 7.77
N ALA A 220 6.97 13.43 8.41
CA ALA A 220 7.98 12.61 7.74
C ALA A 220 7.37 11.71 6.66
N GLU A 221 6.12 11.28 6.86
CA GLU A 221 5.41 10.39 5.94
C GLU A 221 4.59 11.10 4.87
N TRP A 222 4.46 12.43 4.95
CA TRP A 222 3.65 13.19 4.01
C TRP A 222 4.31 13.38 2.65
N TYR A 223 3.47 13.47 1.62
CA TYR A 223 3.86 13.73 0.23
C TYR A 223 3.29 15.07 -0.25
N VAL A 224 4.03 15.76 -1.12
CA VAL A 224 3.51 16.95 -1.81
C VAL A 224 2.26 16.57 -2.62
N GLY A 225 1.21 17.38 -2.52
CA GLY A 225 -0.10 17.13 -3.12
C GLY A 225 -1.00 16.17 -2.31
N GLN A 226 -0.53 15.65 -1.18
CA GLN A 226 -1.36 14.82 -0.30
C GLN A 226 -2.41 15.67 0.41
N CYS A 227 -3.65 15.19 0.41
CA CYS A 227 -4.76 15.82 1.11
C CYS A 227 -4.79 15.35 2.56
N LEU A 228 -4.92 16.27 3.50
CA LEU A 228 -4.97 15.99 4.94
C LEU A 228 -6.35 16.36 5.46
N TYR A 229 -6.90 15.54 6.35
CA TYR A 229 -8.17 15.87 6.98
C TYR A 229 -8.19 15.52 8.46
N MET A 230 -8.91 16.31 9.24
CA MET A 230 -9.27 15.99 10.61
C MET A 230 -10.79 16.04 10.72
N ALA A 231 -11.40 14.92 11.14
CA ALA A 231 -12.83 14.85 11.43
C ALA A 231 -13.05 15.12 12.93
N GLY A 232 -14.15 15.79 13.28
CA GLY A 232 -14.48 16.10 14.67
C GLY A 232 -15.16 17.46 14.82
N ASP A 233 -15.15 18.00 16.03
CA ASP A 233 -15.80 19.28 16.37
C ASP A 233 -15.22 20.48 15.61
N GLN A 234 -13.93 20.41 15.25
CA GLN A 234 -13.25 21.38 14.40
C GLN A 234 -12.76 20.68 13.13
N PRO A 235 -13.60 20.56 12.08
CA PRO A 235 -13.18 19.93 10.84
C PRO A 235 -12.07 20.75 10.19
N PHE A 236 -11.03 20.05 9.75
CA PHE A 236 -9.88 20.65 9.08
C PHE A 236 -9.58 19.88 7.81
N GLU A 237 -9.35 20.58 6.70
CA GLU A 237 -9.02 20.00 5.40
C GLU A 237 -7.90 20.84 4.77
N ALA A 238 -6.79 20.20 4.41
CA ALA A 238 -5.60 20.87 3.88
C ALA A 238 -4.90 20.06 2.78
N ILE A 239 -4.02 20.71 2.02
CA ILE A 239 -3.14 20.07 1.02
C ILE A 239 -1.68 20.36 1.37
N VAL A 240 -0.83 19.34 1.32
CA VAL A 240 0.62 19.49 1.52
C VAL A 240 1.23 20.16 0.31
N ARG A 241 1.77 21.37 0.48
CA ARG A 241 2.38 22.15 -0.61
C ARG A 241 3.87 21.93 -0.75
N ARG A 242 4.59 21.90 0.37
CA ARG A 242 6.04 21.77 0.37
C ARG A 242 6.49 20.96 1.57
N LYS A 243 7.59 20.24 1.40
CA LYS A 243 8.34 19.63 2.50
C LYS A 243 9.57 20.47 2.79
N GLU A 244 9.79 20.76 4.07
CA GLU A 244 10.96 21.49 4.57
C GLU A 244 11.62 20.69 5.69
N GLY A 245 12.64 19.89 5.36
CA GLY A 245 13.35 19.08 6.36
C GLY A 245 12.43 18.06 7.04
N ASP A 246 12.23 18.25 8.35
CA ASP A 246 11.36 17.48 9.25
C ASP A 246 9.98 18.13 9.47
N GLY A 247 9.63 19.12 8.64
CA GLY A 247 8.31 19.74 8.60
C GLY A 247 7.72 19.82 7.19
N ALA A 248 6.50 20.31 7.13
CA ALA A 248 5.76 20.52 5.90
C ALA A 248 4.94 21.81 5.96
N ILE A 249 4.84 22.48 4.82
CA ILE A 249 3.91 23.59 4.61
C ILE A 249 2.63 23.00 4.05
N ILE A 250 1.53 23.23 4.75
CA ILE A 250 0.19 22.79 4.36
C ILE A 250 -0.69 24.01 4.12
N GLU A 251 -1.54 23.94 3.11
CA GLU A 251 -2.50 24.98 2.75
C GLU A 251 -3.91 24.54 3.09
N LEU A 252 -4.70 25.40 3.72
CA LEU A 252 -6.12 25.16 3.96
C LEU A 252 -6.88 25.15 2.63
N VAL A 253 -7.68 24.11 2.41
CA VAL A 253 -8.42 23.97 1.16
C VAL A 253 -9.61 24.93 1.06
N ASN A 254 -9.94 25.32 -0.18
CA ASN A 254 -11.17 26.03 -0.46
C ASN A 254 -12.39 25.10 -0.27
N ASN A 255 -13.48 25.67 0.24
CA ASN A 255 -14.72 24.93 0.43
C ASN A 255 -15.63 25.02 -0.81
N TYR A 256 -15.48 24.07 -1.73
CA TYR A 256 -16.30 23.92 -2.94
C TYR A 256 -17.68 23.31 -2.68
N ARG A 257 -18.01 22.97 -1.43
CA ARG A 257 -19.37 22.53 -1.04
C ARG A 257 -20.33 23.72 -0.93
N SER A 258 -19.79 24.93 -0.77
CA SER A 258 -20.57 26.17 -0.70
C SER A 258 -20.95 26.66 -2.11
N GLU A 259 -22.20 27.08 -2.31
CA GLU A 259 -22.69 27.64 -3.57
C GLU A 259 -21.84 28.81 -4.07
N LYS A 260 -21.24 29.59 -3.15
CA LYS A 260 -20.36 30.72 -3.50
C LYS A 260 -19.10 30.32 -4.25
N HIS A 261 -18.67 29.07 -4.11
CA HIS A 261 -17.47 28.53 -4.76
C HIS A 261 -17.84 27.48 -5.82
N ALA A 262 -19.10 27.42 -6.28
CA ALA A 262 -19.49 26.46 -7.30
C ALA A 262 -18.63 26.61 -8.56
N VAL A 263 -18.09 25.49 -9.06
CA VAL A 263 -17.28 25.46 -10.29
C VAL A 263 -18.22 25.11 -11.43
N TRP A 264 -18.47 26.08 -12.32
CA TRP A 264 -19.41 25.91 -13.44
C TRP A 264 -20.80 25.40 -12.99
N GLY A 265 -21.29 25.90 -11.86
CA GLY A 265 -22.57 25.48 -11.26
C GLY A 265 -22.55 24.12 -10.56
N ILE A 266 -21.38 23.49 -10.38
CA ILE A 266 -21.20 22.22 -9.68
C ILE A 266 -20.55 22.45 -8.32
N ASN A 267 -21.14 21.86 -7.28
CA ASN A 267 -20.61 21.84 -5.92
C ASN A 267 -20.09 20.46 -5.54
N ALA A 268 -19.04 20.44 -4.72
CA ALA A 268 -18.59 19.21 -4.08
C ALA A 268 -19.66 18.68 -3.11
N ARG A 269 -19.95 17.37 -3.16
CA ARG A 269 -20.95 16.73 -2.29
C ARG A 269 -20.36 16.12 -1.01
N ASN A 270 -19.06 15.82 -1.03
CA ASN A 270 -18.33 15.21 0.07
C ASN A 270 -16.88 15.74 0.08
N ARG A 271 -16.07 15.22 1.01
CA ARG A 271 -14.68 15.64 1.18
C ARG A 271 -13.80 15.29 -0.01
N GLU A 272 -13.97 14.08 -0.54
CA GLU A 272 -13.18 13.57 -1.65
C GLU A 272 -13.41 14.43 -2.90
N GLN A 273 -14.65 14.83 -3.18
CA GLN A 273 -14.96 15.76 -4.26
C GLN A 273 -14.45 17.18 -3.98
N ASN A 274 -14.43 17.61 -2.71
CA ASN A 274 -13.86 18.91 -2.33
C ASN A 274 -12.36 18.96 -2.62
N PHE A 275 -11.63 17.92 -2.22
CA PHE A 275 -10.22 17.77 -2.56
C PHE A 275 -9.99 17.69 -4.07
N ALA A 276 -10.80 16.91 -4.79
CA ALA A 276 -10.69 16.81 -6.24
C ALA A 276 -10.83 18.19 -6.93
N LEU A 277 -11.79 19.03 -6.52
CA LEU A 277 -11.95 20.38 -7.06
C LEU A 277 -10.79 21.30 -6.68
N ASN A 278 -10.27 21.21 -5.45
CA ASN A 278 -9.08 21.98 -5.05
C ASN A 278 -7.88 21.63 -5.93
N LEU A 279 -7.63 20.33 -6.19
CA LEU A 279 -6.52 19.90 -7.04
C LEU A 279 -6.74 20.28 -8.51
N LEU A 280 -7.96 20.14 -9.03
CA LEU A 280 -8.28 20.44 -10.43
C LEU A 280 -8.26 21.94 -10.75
N MET A 281 -8.61 22.79 -9.79
CA MET A 281 -8.63 24.25 -9.95
C MET A 281 -7.29 24.91 -9.62
N ASP A 282 -6.28 24.12 -9.30
CA ASP A 282 -4.96 24.61 -8.93
C ASP A 282 -4.07 24.80 -10.17
N PRO A 283 -3.67 26.04 -10.49
CA PRO A 283 -2.82 26.30 -11.66
C PRO A 283 -1.38 25.79 -11.49
N GLU A 284 -0.93 25.45 -10.28
CA GLU A 284 0.39 24.87 -10.05
C GLU A 284 0.44 23.35 -10.29
N ILE A 285 -0.71 22.70 -10.54
CA ILE A 285 -0.82 21.25 -10.75
C ILE A 285 -1.12 20.95 -12.22
N ASP A 286 -0.11 20.49 -12.95
CA ASP A 286 -0.24 20.15 -14.37
C ASP A 286 -1.10 18.89 -14.64
N PHE A 287 -1.19 17.98 -13.67
CA PHE A 287 -1.82 16.68 -13.84
C PHE A 287 -2.47 16.17 -12.56
N VAL A 288 -3.75 15.79 -12.66
CA VAL A 288 -4.53 15.20 -11.58
C VAL A 288 -5.04 13.83 -12.00
N SER A 289 -4.73 12.79 -11.21
CA SER A 289 -5.31 11.46 -11.36
C SER A 289 -6.46 11.29 -10.38
N LEU A 290 -7.67 11.03 -10.89
CA LEU A 290 -8.86 10.78 -10.06
C LEU A 290 -9.30 9.32 -10.19
N LEU A 291 -9.25 8.59 -9.08
CA LEU A 291 -9.70 7.22 -8.97
C LEU A 291 -10.96 7.13 -8.10
N GLY A 292 -11.81 6.15 -8.36
CA GLY A 292 -13.04 5.92 -7.58
C GLY A 292 -14.08 5.15 -8.36
N THR A 293 -15.10 4.64 -7.67
CA THR A 293 -16.15 3.79 -8.27
C THR A 293 -16.97 4.51 -9.35
N ALA A 294 -17.69 3.75 -10.17
CA ALA A 294 -18.58 4.33 -11.16
C ALA A 294 -19.66 5.19 -10.48
N GLY A 295 -19.99 6.35 -11.05
CA GLY A 295 -21.00 7.26 -10.50
C GLY A 295 -20.51 8.28 -9.46
N THR A 296 -19.23 8.27 -9.07
CA THR A 296 -18.68 9.23 -8.09
C THR A 296 -18.44 10.66 -8.62
N GLY A 297 -18.76 10.93 -9.88
CA GLY A 297 -18.71 12.27 -10.46
C GLY A 297 -17.36 12.72 -11.03
N LYS A 298 -16.34 11.85 -11.12
CA LYS A 298 -14.99 12.18 -11.62
C LYS A 298 -14.99 12.96 -12.94
N THR A 299 -15.65 12.42 -13.96
CA THR A 299 -15.74 13.05 -15.29
C THR A 299 -16.49 14.37 -15.24
N LEU A 300 -17.54 14.48 -14.43
CA LEU A 300 -18.31 15.71 -14.26
C LEU A 300 -17.44 16.81 -13.63
N LEU A 301 -16.71 16.49 -12.56
CA LEU A 301 -15.83 17.45 -11.89
C LEU A 301 -14.70 17.90 -12.81
N ALA A 302 -14.07 16.96 -13.54
CA ALA A 302 -13.01 17.29 -14.50
C ALA A 302 -13.52 18.20 -15.63
N LEU A 303 -14.71 17.93 -16.18
CA LEU A 303 -15.32 18.79 -17.20
C LEU A 303 -15.69 20.16 -16.66
N ALA A 304 -16.28 20.23 -15.46
CA ALA A 304 -16.63 21.50 -14.82
C ALA A 304 -15.41 22.36 -14.55
N ALA A 305 -14.33 21.77 -14.01
CA ALA A 305 -13.06 22.45 -13.78
C ALA A 305 -12.43 22.94 -15.10
N GLY A 306 -12.40 22.07 -16.12
CA GLY A 306 -11.90 22.44 -17.44
C GLY A 306 -12.68 23.60 -18.08
N LEU A 307 -14.02 23.59 -17.99
CA LEU A 307 -14.86 24.67 -18.52
C LEU A 307 -14.71 25.98 -17.74
N ALA A 308 -14.45 25.92 -16.43
CA ALA A 308 -14.26 27.11 -15.60
C ALA A 308 -12.91 27.80 -15.82
N GLN A 309 -11.94 27.10 -16.43
CA GLN A 309 -10.58 27.60 -16.68
C GLN A 309 -10.35 28.08 -18.13
N VAL A 310 -11.38 28.01 -18.98
CA VAL A 310 -11.39 28.50 -20.38
C VAL A 310 -12.02 29.90 -20.44
#